data_AF-X6N9H6-F1
#
_entry.id   AF-X6N9H6-F1
#
_cell.length_a   1.000
_cell.length_b   1.000
_cell.length_c   1.000
_cell.angle_alpha   90.00
_cell.angle_beta   90.00
_cell.angle_gamma   90.00
#
_symmetry.space_group_name_H-M   'P 1'
#
loop_
_entity.id
_entity.type
_entity.pdbx_description
1 polymer ?
#
loop_
_entity_poly.entity_id
_entity_poly.type
_entity_poly.pdbx_seq_one_letter_code
_entity_poly.pdbx_strand_id
1 'polypeptide(L)'
;MSSEDINSLKRKGDEAFIKGGRDEEAIEHYTSALNIAKGLKTYDDRQRAKMYSSRGECYLRTQQYEKAVADCTESLKLDRTNFKSQFRRAKAYAQLNQTEAAIADLKIVIQKDSDNTQAKELLKELESKLKGDQPTEEKSAASKTNEGTAESTRKSNKTDDDMDVTKEDQNRICDYNALNQKRIDLEEEISVLSRDIGQLEAAESMIGMLLDEHSVRLQVGYTFFAIPNDTGDELVKQQLKALKARRVDFTFQLDSIVIEMKKQRGILKAKFKDKIGLPKIEHAENEQENE
;
A
#
# COMPACT_ATOMS: atom_id res chain seq x y z
N MET A 1 0.35 20.16 -21.48
CA MET A 1 -0.38 19.00 -22.01
C MET A 1 -1.79 19.02 -21.44
N SER A 2 -2.80 18.89 -22.28
CA SER A 2 -4.21 19.07 -21.93
C SER A 2 -4.86 17.73 -21.53
N SER A 3 -6.08 17.78 -20.99
CA SER A 3 -6.90 16.58 -20.73
C SER A 3 -7.21 15.79 -22.01
N GLU A 4 -7.18 16.43 -23.18
CA GLU A 4 -7.38 15.77 -24.47
C GLU A 4 -6.21 14.85 -24.83
N ASP A 5 -4.98 15.25 -24.51
CA ASP A 5 -3.78 14.43 -24.71
C ASP A 5 -3.86 13.12 -23.89
N ILE A 6 -4.32 13.23 -22.64
CA ILE A 6 -4.53 12.07 -21.75
C ILE A 6 -5.57 11.13 -22.34
N ASN A 7 -6.71 11.67 -22.78
CA ASN A 7 -7.80 10.88 -23.36
C ASN A 7 -7.38 10.20 -24.67
N SER A 8 -6.57 10.87 -25.49
CA SER A 8 -6.01 10.31 -26.73
C SER A 8 -5.09 9.13 -26.42
N LEU A 9 -4.15 9.30 -25.50
CA LEU A 9 -3.24 8.23 -25.07
C LEU A 9 -3.98 7.06 -24.41
N LYS A 10 -4.97 7.35 -23.57
CA LYS A 10 -5.84 6.33 -22.98
C LYS A 10 -6.53 5.51 -24.08
N ARG A 11 -7.10 6.16 -25.12
CA ARG A 11 -7.76 5.44 -26.23
C ARG A 11 -6.78 4.54 -26.99
N LYS A 12 -5.56 4.99 -27.24
CA LYS A 12 -4.52 4.17 -27.87
C LYS A 12 -4.14 2.96 -27.00
N GLY A 13 -4.02 3.17 -25.68
CA GLY A 13 -3.80 2.10 -24.72
C GLY A 13 -4.95 1.08 -24.69
N ASP A 14 -6.20 1.56 -24.68
CA ASP A 14 -7.41 0.72 -24.74
C ASP A 14 -7.45 -0.09 -26.04
N GLU A 15 -7.11 0.52 -27.18
CA GLU A 15 -7.06 -0.16 -28.49
C GLU A 15 -5.97 -1.24 -28.54
N ALA A 16 -4.76 -0.93 -28.05
CA ALA A 16 -3.67 -1.90 -27.96
C ALA A 16 -4.04 -3.07 -27.04
N PHE A 17 -4.69 -2.78 -25.92
CA PHE A 17 -5.18 -3.75 -24.96
C PHE A 17 -6.25 -4.70 -25.54
N ILE A 18 -7.18 -4.18 -26.36
CA ILE A 18 -8.25 -4.96 -26.99
C ILE A 18 -7.72 -5.88 -28.10
N LYS A 19 -6.75 -5.42 -28.90
CA LYS A 19 -6.23 -6.24 -30.01
C LYS A 19 -5.50 -7.50 -29.53
N GLY A 20 -5.03 -7.53 -28.28
CA GLY A 20 -4.32 -8.67 -27.70
C GLY A 20 -2.91 -8.84 -28.27
N GLY A 21 -1.96 -9.31 -27.46
CA GLY A 21 -0.56 -9.52 -27.89
C GLY A 21 0.26 -8.24 -28.06
N ARG A 22 -0.31 -7.06 -27.78
CA ARG A 22 0.39 -5.76 -27.74
C ARG A 22 0.30 -5.13 -26.35
N ASP A 23 0.44 -5.96 -25.32
CA ASP A 23 0.31 -5.53 -23.92
C ASP A 23 1.42 -4.54 -23.52
N GLU A 24 2.62 -4.65 -24.11
CA GLU A 24 3.72 -3.70 -23.92
C GLU A 24 3.40 -2.30 -24.48
N GLU A 25 2.90 -2.21 -25.72
CA GLU A 25 2.43 -0.95 -26.33
C GLU A 25 1.32 -0.32 -25.49
N ALA A 26 0.38 -1.14 -24.99
CA ALA A 26 -0.66 -0.66 -24.09
C ALA A 26 -0.08 -0.09 -22.79
N ILE A 27 0.91 -0.76 -22.19
CA ILE A 27 1.61 -0.28 -20.98
C ILE A 27 2.26 1.08 -21.22
N GLU A 28 2.94 1.26 -22.35
CA GLU A 28 3.60 2.53 -22.70
C GLU A 28 2.59 3.69 -22.83
N HIS A 29 1.48 3.44 -23.53
CA HIS A 29 0.43 4.44 -23.70
C HIS A 29 -0.26 4.81 -22.38
N TYR A 30 -0.60 3.83 -21.54
CA TYR A 30 -1.15 4.10 -20.21
C TYR A 30 -0.15 4.81 -19.30
N THR A 31 1.13 4.44 -19.36
CA THR A 31 2.19 5.10 -18.58
C THR A 31 2.34 6.56 -18.96
N SER A 32 2.36 6.85 -20.25
CA SER A 32 2.41 8.22 -20.77
C SER A 32 1.17 9.01 -20.32
N ALA A 33 -0.02 8.43 -20.43
CA ALA A 33 -1.26 9.06 -19.98
C ALA A 33 -1.26 9.35 -18.47
N LEU A 34 -0.81 8.39 -17.65
CA LEU A 34 -0.73 8.50 -16.19
C LEU A 34 0.31 9.54 -15.74
N ASN A 35 1.45 9.63 -16.42
CA ASN A 35 2.48 10.64 -16.13
C ASN A 35 1.95 12.06 -16.33
N ILE A 36 1.22 12.29 -17.42
CA ILE A 36 0.57 13.58 -17.68
C ILE A 36 -0.52 13.84 -16.64
N ALA A 37 -1.36 12.83 -16.37
CA ALA A 37 -2.44 12.93 -15.39
C ALA A 37 -1.93 13.22 -13.96
N LYS A 38 -0.76 12.71 -13.57
CA LYS A 38 -0.15 12.99 -12.26
C LYS A 38 0.18 14.48 -12.07
N GLY A 39 0.51 15.19 -13.16
CA GLY A 39 0.75 16.63 -13.16
C GLY A 39 -0.52 17.48 -13.18
N LEU A 40 -1.70 16.91 -13.50
CA LEU A 40 -2.97 17.62 -13.57
C LEU A 40 -3.89 17.22 -12.41
N LYS A 41 -3.90 18.04 -11.35
CA LYS A 41 -4.82 17.86 -10.19
C LYS A 41 -6.31 17.89 -10.54
N THR A 42 -6.69 18.48 -11.69
CA THR A 42 -8.08 18.61 -12.13
C THR A 42 -8.59 17.42 -12.93
N TYR A 43 -7.74 16.45 -13.25
CA TYR A 43 -8.13 15.30 -14.06
C TYR A 43 -8.87 14.26 -13.22
N ASP A 44 -9.93 13.66 -13.79
CA ASP A 44 -10.85 12.76 -13.08
C ASP A 44 -10.12 11.54 -12.48
N ASP A 45 -10.10 11.45 -11.15
CA ASP A 45 -9.49 10.35 -10.40
C ASP A 45 -10.10 9.00 -10.77
N ARG A 46 -11.38 8.97 -11.16
CA ARG A 46 -12.02 7.73 -11.63
C ARG A 46 -11.46 7.26 -12.97
N GLN A 47 -11.12 8.18 -13.87
CA GLN A 47 -10.44 7.82 -15.12
C GLN A 47 -9.00 7.38 -14.85
N ARG A 48 -8.30 8.04 -13.92
CA ARG A 48 -6.96 7.61 -13.49
C ARG A 48 -6.97 6.20 -12.92
N ALA A 49 -7.93 5.90 -12.03
CA ALA A 49 -8.13 4.57 -11.48
C ALA A 49 -8.34 3.53 -12.58
N LYS A 50 -9.18 3.82 -13.59
CA LYS A 50 -9.37 2.93 -14.75
C LYS A 50 -8.08 2.69 -15.53
N MET A 51 -7.27 3.72 -15.78
CA MET A 51 -5.99 3.56 -16.49
C MET A 51 -5.01 2.70 -15.71
N TYR A 52 -4.84 2.94 -14.39
CA TYR A 52 -4.04 2.07 -13.53
C TYR A 52 -4.57 0.63 -13.54
N SER A 53 -5.89 0.45 -13.45
CA SER A 53 -6.53 -0.86 -13.51
C SER A 53 -6.20 -1.59 -14.81
N SER A 54 -6.34 -0.93 -15.97
CA SER A 54 -6.06 -1.52 -17.28
C SER A 54 -4.58 -1.83 -17.47
N ARG A 55 -3.68 -0.93 -17.06
CA ARG A 55 -2.22 -1.19 -17.11
C ARG A 55 -1.82 -2.34 -16.19
N GLY A 56 -2.44 -2.45 -15.02
CA GLY A 56 -2.28 -3.60 -14.12
C GLY A 56 -2.68 -4.93 -14.76
N GLU A 57 -3.70 -4.96 -15.63
CA GLU A 57 -4.03 -6.17 -16.39
C GLU A 57 -2.98 -6.49 -17.46
N CYS A 58 -2.44 -5.49 -18.15
CA CYS A 58 -1.32 -5.72 -19.08
C CYS A 58 -0.10 -6.31 -18.34
N TYR A 59 0.19 -5.81 -17.13
CA TYR A 59 1.25 -6.37 -16.30
C TYR A 59 0.97 -7.81 -15.87
N LEU A 60 -0.28 -8.18 -15.57
CA LEU A 60 -0.65 -9.58 -15.32
C LEU A 60 -0.37 -10.48 -16.54
N ARG A 61 -0.72 -10.02 -17.75
CA ARG A 61 -0.54 -10.79 -19.00
C ARG A 61 0.94 -10.95 -19.36
N THR A 62 1.75 -9.93 -19.07
CA THR A 62 3.21 -9.95 -19.25
C THR A 62 3.97 -10.53 -18.05
N GLN A 63 3.26 -11.14 -17.08
CA GLN A 63 3.83 -11.80 -15.89
C GLN A 63 4.64 -10.88 -14.96
N GLN A 64 4.43 -9.57 -15.02
CA GLN A 64 5.04 -8.58 -14.14
C GLN A 64 4.16 -8.35 -12.91
N TYR A 65 4.06 -9.36 -12.04
CA TYR A 65 3.04 -9.41 -10.99
C TYR A 65 3.18 -8.32 -9.92
N GLU A 66 4.39 -7.95 -9.53
CA GLU A 66 4.63 -6.88 -8.53
C GLU A 66 4.14 -5.53 -9.06
N LYS A 67 4.39 -5.23 -10.33
CA LYS A 67 3.90 -4.02 -10.99
C LYS A 67 2.37 -4.04 -11.10
N ALA A 68 1.78 -5.20 -11.37
CA ALA A 68 0.33 -5.36 -11.37
C ALA A 68 -0.29 -5.08 -9.99
N VAL A 69 0.34 -5.54 -8.90
CA VAL A 69 -0.09 -5.25 -7.52
C VAL A 69 -0.03 -3.74 -7.25
N ALA A 70 1.08 -3.09 -7.60
CA ALA A 70 1.26 -1.66 -7.39
C ALA A 70 0.18 -0.85 -8.12
N ASP A 71 -0.04 -1.13 -9.40
CA ASP A 71 -1.06 -0.45 -10.22
C ASP A 71 -2.48 -0.69 -9.71
N CYS A 72 -2.81 -1.91 -9.32
CA CYS A 72 -4.14 -2.19 -8.77
C CYS A 72 -4.34 -1.51 -7.42
N THR A 73 -3.29 -1.37 -6.62
CA THR A 73 -3.34 -0.65 -5.34
C THR A 73 -3.53 0.85 -5.55
N GLU A 74 -2.81 1.48 -6.49
CA GLU A 74 -3.03 2.88 -6.85
C GLU A 74 -4.44 3.12 -7.41
N SER A 75 -4.94 2.21 -8.24
CA SER A 75 -6.33 2.26 -8.71
C SER A 75 -7.34 2.24 -7.55
N LEU A 76 -7.16 1.35 -6.57
CA LEU A 76 -8.06 1.24 -5.41
C LEU A 76 -7.92 2.40 -4.42
N LYS A 77 -6.75 3.06 -4.35
CA LYS A 77 -6.59 4.31 -3.60
C LYS A 77 -7.46 5.43 -4.18
N LEU A 78 -7.54 5.51 -5.51
CA LEU A 78 -8.31 6.52 -6.24
C LEU A 78 -9.81 6.18 -6.33
N ASP A 79 -10.15 4.92 -6.63
CA ASP A 79 -11.53 4.44 -6.71
C ASP A 79 -11.66 3.05 -6.04
N ARG A 80 -12.09 3.07 -4.77
CA ARG A 80 -12.35 1.85 -3.98
C ARG A 80 -13.49 0.98 -4.53
N THR A 81 -14.30 1.50 -5.44
CA THR A 81 -15.41 0.75 -6.06
C THR A 81 -14.97 -0.02 -7.31
N ASN A 82 -13.71 0.10 -7.71
CA ASN A 82 -13.17 -0.61 -8.86
C ASN A 82 -12.84 -2.08 -8.53
N PHE A 83 -13.88 -2.91 -8.41
CA PHE A 83 -13.74 -4.34 -8.09
C PHE A 83 -12.95 -5.13 -9.14
N LYS A 84 -12.83 -4.61 -10.37
CA LYS A 84 -11.92 -5.19 -11.39
C LYS A 84 -10.46 -5.07 -10.96
N SER A 85 -10.05 -3.93 -10.41
CA SER A 85 -8.71 -3.77 -9.83
C SER A 85 -8.49 -4.69 -8.63
N GLN A 86 -9.50 -4.88 -7.79
CA GLN A 86 -9.38 -5.78 -6.64
C GLN A 86 -9.19 -7.23 -7.07
N PHE A 87 -9.96 -7.68 -8.07
CA PHE A 87 -9.80 -9.02 -8.64
C PHE A 87 -8.45 -9.21 -9.34
N ARG A 88 -7.98 -8.20 -10.10
CA ARG A 88 -6.67 -8.22 -10.74
C ARG A 88 -5.53 -8.26 -9.72
N ARG A 89 -5.65 -7.52 -8.61
CA ARG A 89 -4.68 -7.57 -7.50
C ARG A 89 -4.64 -8.94 -6.86
N ALA A 90 -5.79 -9.57 -6.61
CA ALA A 90 -5.86 -10.93 -6.11
C ALA A 90 -5.16 -11.95 -7.04
N LYS A 91 -5.37 -11.83 -8.35
CA LYS A 91 -4.65 -12.65 -9.35
C LYS A 91 -3.14 -12.46 -9.26
N ALA A 92 -2.69 -11.21 -9.12
CA ALA A 92 -1.26 -10.92 -9.00
C ALA A 92 -0.67 -11.50 -7.71
N TYR A 93 -1.36 -11.33 -6.57
CA TYR A 93 -0.97 -11.94 -5.30
C TYR A 93 -0.92 -13.46 -5.36
N ALA A 94 -1.87 -14.10 -6.04
CA ALA A 94 -1.86 -15.55 -6.24
C ALA A 94 -0.62 -16.03 -6.99
N GLN A 95 -0.14 -15.27 -7.98
CA GLN A 95 1.08 -15.60 -8.74
C GLN A 95 2.36 -15.32 -7.95
N LEU A 96 2.31 -14.38 -7.01
CA LEU A 96 3.41 -14.08 -6.08
C LEU A 96 3.42 -14.99 -4.85
N ASN A 97 2.59 -16.03 -4.81
CA ASN A 97 2.39 -16.92 -3.65
C ASN A 97 1.95 -16.18 -2.37
N GLN A 98 1.39 -14.98 -2.49
CA GLN A 98 0.80 -14.23 -1.38
C GLN A 98 -0.67 -14.65 -1.20
N THR A 99 -0.86 -15.92 -0.84
CA THR A 99 -2.14 -16.63 -0.84
C THR A 99 -3.18 -15.97 0.06
N GLU A 100 -2.80 -15.53 1.26
CA GLU A 100 -3.69 -14.89 2.22
C GLU A 100 -4.21 -13.55 1.71
N ALA A 101 -3.32 -12.74 1.11
CA ALA A 101 -3.67 -11.45 0.52
C ALA A 101 -4.60 -11.63 -0.68
N ALA A 102 -4.35 -12.64 -1.53
CA ALA A 102 -5.22 -12.99 -2.65
C ALA A 102 -6.62 -13.41 -2.17
N ILE A 103 -6.70 -14.27 -1.15
CA ILE A 103 -7.97 -14.72 -0.55
C ILE A 103 -8.76 -13.54 0.01
N ALA A 104 -8.10 -12.61 0.72
CA ALA A 104 -8.74 -11.44 1.28
C ALA A 104 -9.41 -10.57 0.20
N ASP A 105 -8.69 -10.28 -0.89
CA ASP A 105 -9.25 -9.51 -2.01
C ASP A 105 -10.37 -10.27 -2.72
N LEU A 106 -10.26 -11.59 -2.91
CA LEU A 106 -11.31 -12.40 -3.55
C LEU A 106 -12.60 -12.42 -2.73
N LYS A 107 -12.51 -12.48 -1.40
CA LYS A 107 -13.68 -12.40 -0.53
C LYS A 107 -14.44 -11.08 -0.71
N ILE A 108 -13.71 -9.97 -0.86
CA ILE A 108 -14.31 -8.66 -1.12
C ILE A 108 -14.98 -8.63 -2.50
N VAL A 109 -14.33 -9.20 -3.52
CA VAL A 109 -14.89 -9.30 -4.88
C VAL A 109 -16.18 -10.11 -4.87
N ILE A 110 -16.20 -11.29 -4.23
CA ILE A 110 -17.38 -12.17 -4.16
C ILE A 110 -18.52 -11.55 -3.35
N GLN A 111 -18.20 -10.78 -2.31
CA GLN A 111 -19.22 -10.06 -1.54
C GLN A 111 -19.94 -9.01 -2.40
N LYS A 112 -19.28 -8.46 -3.41
CA LYS A 112 -19.80 -7.39 -4.27
C LYS A 112 -20.39 -7.90 -5.57
N ASP A 113 -19.76 -8.92 -6.14
CA ASP A 113 -20.17 -9.61 -7.35
C ASP A 113 -20.28 -11.11 -7.01
N SER A 114 -21.43 -11.48 -6.46
CA SER A 114 -21.71 -12.84 -6.03
C SER A 114 -21.76 -13.82 -7.19
N ASP A 115 -21.86 -13.36 -8.44
CA ASP A 115 -21.93 -14.22 -9.63
C ASP A 115 -20.57 -14.38 -10.32
N ASN A 116 -19.51 -13.79 -9.77
CA ASN A 116 -18.17 -13.90 -10.30
C ASN A 116 -17.60 -15.33 -10.12
N THR A 117 -17.86 -16.20 -11.10
CA THR A 117 -17.40 -17.59 -11.11
C THR A 117 -15.89 -17.69 -11.03
N GLN A 118 -15.16 -16.84 -11.78
CA GLN A 118 -13.70 -16.83 -11.77
C GLN A 118 -13.12 -16.52 -10.38
N ALA A 119 -13.72 -15.56 -9.65
CA ALA A 119 -13.28 -15.23 -8.30
C ALA A 119 -13.53 -16.38 -7.31
N LYS A 120 -14.69 -17.05 -7.42
CA LYS A 120 -15.02 -18.22 -6.59
C LYS A 120 -14.10 -19.41 -6.87
N GLU A 121 -13.81 -19.67 -8.14
CA GLU A 121 -12.91 -20.75 -8.57
C GLU A 121 -11.50 -20.51 -8.05
N LEU A 122 -10.96 -19.30 -8.25
CA LEU A 122 -9.64 -18.94 -7.75
C LEU A 122 -9.58 -18.99 -6.22
N LEU A 123 -10.63 -18.54 -5.52
CA LEU A 123 -10.70 -18.63 -4.07
C LEU A 123 -10.64 -20.09 -3.60
N LYS A 124 -11.43 -20.97 -4.21
CA LYS A 124 -11.45 -22.40 -3.89
C LYS A 124 -10.10 -23.06 -4.16
N GLU A 125 -9.44 -22.71 -5.27
CA GLU A 125 -8.10 -23.20 -5.59
C GLU A 125 -7.10 -22.79 -4.51
N LEU A 126 -7.06 -21.51 -4.14
CA LEU A 126 -6.13 -20.99 -3.13
C LEU A 126 -6.40 -21.55 -1.74
N GLU A 127 -7.66 -21.70 -1.33
CA GLU A 127 -8.03 -22.33 -0.06
C GLU A 127 -7.64 -23.81 -0.03
N SER A 128 -7.70 -24.51 -1.16
CA SER A 128 -7.24 -25.91 -1.26
C SER A 128 -5.71 -26.02 -1.13
N LYS A 129 -4.96 -25.09 -1.71
CA LYS A 129 -3.50 -25.01 -1.56
C LYS A 129 -3.12 -24.75 -0.10
N LEU A 130 -3.80 -23.82 0.56
CA LEU A 130 -3.55 -23.49 1.97
C LEU A 130 -3.83 -24.67 2.92
N LYS A 131 -4.83 -25.51 2.60
CA LYS A 131 -5.13 -26.75 3.36
C LYS A 131 -4.16 -27.89 3.05
N GLY A 132 -3.55 -27.91 1.87
CA GLY A 132 -2.56 -28.90 1.48
C GLY A 132 -1.19 -28.73 2.15
N ASP A 133 -0.84 -27.51 2.57
CA ASP A 133 0.43 -27.18 3.25
C ASP A 133 0.38 -27.36 4.79
N GLN A 134 -0.73 -27.84 5.35
CA GLN A 134 -0.76 -28.23 6.77
C GLN A 134 -0.25 -29.67 6.94
N PRO A 135 0.67 -29.96 7.90
CA PRO A 135 1.03 -31.33 8.24
C PRO A 135 -0.22 -32.10 8.65
N THR A 136 -0.47 -33.18 7.93
CA THR A 136 -1.65 -34.03 8.06
C THR A 136 -1.75 -34.68 9.45
N GLU A 137 -2.86 -34.44 10.16
CA GLU A 137 -3.52 -35.49 10.93
C GLU A 137 -4.74 -36.00 10.14
N GLU A 138 -4.88 -37.32 10.13
CA GLU A 138 -5.46 -38.17 9.09
C GLU A 138 -7.00 -38.18 8.97
N LYS A 139 -7.53 -38.18 7.73
CA LYS A 139 -8.29 -39.27 7.00
C LYS A 139 -9.32 -40.03 7.86
N SER A 140 -10.52 -40.41 7.45
CA SER A 140 -11.26 -40.65 6.18
C SER A 140 -12.73 -40.91 6.63
N ALA A 141 -13.80 -41.06 5.86
CA ALA A 141 -14.03 -41.46 4.49
C ALA A 141 -15.46 -41.02 4.09
N ALA A 142 -15.70 -41.01 2.78
CA ALA A 142 -16.89 -40.57 2.07
C ALA A 142 -18.19 -41.33 2.37
N SER A 143 -19.34 -40.67 2.19
CA SER A 143 -20.36 -41.09 1.19
C SER A 143 -21.44 -40.01 1.00
N LYS A 144 -22.13 -40.12 -0.14
CA LYS A 144 -22.97 -39.17 -0.86
C LYS A 144 -24.40 -39.00 -0.30
N THR A 145 -25.08 -37.95 -0.81
CA THR A 145 -26.55 -37.70 -0.90
C THR A 145 -27.30 -37.58 0.44
N ASN A 146 -28.27 -36.68 0.69
CA ASN A 146 -29.27 -36.06 -0.17
C ASN A 146 -29.86 -34.81 0.52
N GLU A 147 -30.71 -34.09 -0.21
CA GLU A 147 -31.54 -32.94 0.17
C GLU A 147 -32.29 -33.04 1.51
N GLY A 148 -32.59 -31.87 2.12
CA GLY A 148 -33.81 -31.67 2.90
C GLY A 148 -33.66 -31.09 4.32
N THR A 149 -34.01 -29.81 4.46
CA THR A 149 -34.76 -29.17 5.56
C THR A 149 -34.21 -29.07 7.01
N ALA A 150 -34.53 -27.90 7.59
CA ALA A 150 -34.85 -27.62 9.00
C ALA A 150 -33.69 -27.44 10.01
N GLU A 151 -33.51 -26.17 10.37
CA GLU A 151 -33.61 -25.62 11.73
C GLU A 151 -33.39 -26.55 12.95
N SER A 152 -32.62 -26.01 13.90
CA SER A 152 -32.59 -26.31 15.34
C SER A 152 -31.53 -27.28 15.87
N THR A 153 -30.56 -26.67 16.57
CA THR A 153 -29.83 -27.12 17.77
C THR A 153 -29.24 -28.52 17.82
N ARG A 154 -27.92 -28.61 18.00
CA ARG A 154 -27.29 -29.59 18.91
C ARG A 154 -26.05 -29.01 19.59
N LYS A 155 -26.16 -28.91 20.92
CA LYS A 155 -25.07 -28.67 21.88
C LYS A 155 -24.10 -29.85 21.91
N SER A 156 -22.94 -29.53 22.47
CA SER A 156 -21.91 -30.33 23.17
C SER A 156 -20.86 -31.04 22.31
N ASN A 157 -19.64 -30.50 22.34
CA ASN A 157 -18.61 -31.04 23.24
C ASN A 157 -17.64 -29.93 23.67
N LYS A 158 -17.51 -29.74 24.99
CA LYS A 158 -16.52 -28.87 25.62
C LYS A 158 -15.29 -29.69 25.93
N THR A 159 -14.16 -29.27 25.38
CA THR A 159 -12.81 -29.47 25.92
C THR A 159 -12.00 -28.21 25.56
N ASP A 160 -11.83 -27.38 26.58
CA ASP A 160 -11.02 -26.18 26.82
C ASP A 160 -10.35 -25.36 25.68
N ASP A 161 -10.67 -24.05 25.73
CA ASP A 161 -10.01 -22.86 25.14
C ASP A 161 -10.21 -22.50 23.66
N ASP A 162 -11.43 -22.69 23.15
CA ASP A 162 -11.88 -22.04 21.89
C ASP A 162 -12.41 -20.63 22.19
N MET A 163 -11.53 -19.62 22.09
CA MET A 163 -11.94 -18.23 22.18
C MET A 163 -12.63 -17.81 20.88
N ASP A 164 -13.93 -17.59 20.97
CA ASP A 164 -14.75 -17.11 19.87
C ASP A 164 -14.23 -15.75 19.36
N VAL A 165 -13.61 -15.76 18.18
CA VAL A 165 -13.06 -14.56 17.53
C VAL A 165 -14.24 -13.73 17.01
N THR A 166 -14.56 -12.65 17.70
CA THR A 166 -15.68 -11.80 17.34
C THR A 166 -15.35 -10.95 16.11
N LYS A 167 -16.37 -10.47 15.40
CA LYS A 167 -16.20 -9.49 14.30
C LYS A 167 -15.45 -8.23 14.75
N GLU A 168 -15.59 -7.84 16.02
CA GLU A 168 -14.88 -6.70 16.58
C GLU A 168 -13.38 -6.97 16.73
N ASP A 169 -12.98 -8.21 17.04
CA ASP A 169 -11.57 -8.59 17.10
C ASP A 169 -10.94 -8.62 15.71
N GLN A 170 -11.69 -9.09 14.70
CA GLN A 170 -11.25 -9.06 13.29
C GLN A 170 -11.05 -7.61 12.82
N ASN A 171 -11.98 -6.70 13.16
CA ASN A 171 -11.83 -5.28 12.86
C ASN A 171 -10.60 -4.68 13.55
N ARG A 172 -10.37 -4.99 14.83
CA ARG A 172 -9.19 -4.52 15.57
C ARG A 172 -7.87 -5.03 14.97
N ILE A 173 -7.84 -6.26 14.45
CA ILE A 173 -6.66 -6.79 13.75
C ILE A 173 -6.43 -6.04 12.43
N CYS A 174 -7.48 -5.79 11.66
CA CYS A 174 -7.41 -5.00 10.43
C CYS A 174 -6.94 -3.57 10.69
N ASP A 175 -7.49 -2.91 11.72
CA ASP A 175 -7.12 -1.56 12.13
C ASP A 175 -5.67 -1.50 12.60
N TYR A 176 -5.22 -2.49 13.38
CA TYR A 176 -3.83 -2.61 13.82
C TYR A 176 -2.86 -2.72 12.64
N ASN A 177 -3.19 -3.54 11.64
CA ASN A 177 -2.37 -3.69 10.44
C ASN A 177 -2.35 -2.40 9.60
N ALA A 178 -3.49 -1.70 9.52
CA ALA A 178 -3.56 -0.40 8.84
C ALA A 178 -2.73 0.68 9.55
N LEU A 179 -2.76 0.71 10.88
CA LEU A 179 -1.91 1.59 11.68
C LEU A 179 -0.42 1.25 11.52
N ASN A 180 -0.07 -0.04 11.46
CA ASN A 180 1.30 -0.47 11.22
C ASN A 180 1.83 -0.01 9.87
N GLN A 181 1.01 -0.07 8.81
CA GLN A 181 1.42 0.44 7.50
C GLN A 181 1.67 1.96 7.56
N LYS A 182 0.76 2.72 8.17
CA LYS A 182 0.94 4.17 8.35
C LYS A 182 2.19 4.52 9.16
N ARG A 183 2.52 3.71 10.17
CA ARG A 183 3.75 3.85 10.96
C ARG A 183 4.98 3.74 10.05
N ILE A 184 5.05 2.69 9.24
CA ILE A 184 6.16 2.45 8.30
C ILE A 184 6.29 3.62 7.30
N ASP A 185 5.16 4.06 6.73
CA ASP A 185 5.16 5.17 5.77
C ASP A 185 5.69 6.46 6.43
N LEU A 186 5.29 6.77 7.68
CA LEU A 186 5.79 7.92 8.43
C LEU A 186 7.26 7.80 8.84
N GLU A 187 7.71 6.60 9.24
CA GLU A 187 9.12 6.31 9.54
C GLU A 187 10.01 6.58 8.32
N GLU A 188 9.57 6.18 7.13
CA GLU A 188 10.24 6.46 5.86
C GLU A 188 10.27 7.97 5.57
N GLU A 189 9.15 8.67 5.71
CA GLU A 189 9.09 10.13 5.49
C GLU A 189 10.01 10.90 6.47
N ILE A 190 10.05 10.51 7.74
CA ILE A 190 10.94 11.10 8.75
C ILE A 190 12.42 10.84 8.41
N SER A 191 12.74 9.63 7.92
CA SER A 191 14.10 9.28 7.49
C SER A 191 14.56 10.15 6.32
N VAL A 192 13.69 10.32 5.31
CA VAL A 192 13.97 11.20 4.17
C VAL A 192 14.15 12.65 4.63
N LEU A 193 13.25 13.17 5.45
CA LEU A 193 13.37 14.53 6.01
C LEU A 193 14.67 14.72 6.80
N SER A 194 15.10 13.72 7.56
CA SER A 194 16.33 13.79 8.35
C SER A 194 17.57 13.85 7.46
N ARG A 195 17.59 13.10 6.36
CA ARG A 195 18.65 13.18 5.36
C ARG A 195 18.70 14.55 4.69
N ASP A 196 17.55 15.08 4.28
CA ASP A 196 17.45 16.37 3.59
C ASP A 196 17.84 17.54 4.52
N ILE A 197 17.45 17.47 5.80
CA ILE A 197 17.91 18.42 6.83
C ILE A 197 19.44 18.36 6.97
N GLY A 198 20.03 17.17 7.07
CA GLY A 198 21.48 17.03 7.20
C GLY A 198 22.26 17.58 5.99
N GLN A 199 21.71 17.41 4.77
CA GLN A 199 22.30 17.99 3.56
C GLN A 199 22.26 19.52 3.58
N LEU A 200 21.14 20.11 4.03
CA LEU A 200 21.00 21.57 4.13
C LEU A 200 21.84 22.17 5.26
N GLU A 201 21.98 21.49 6.41
CA GLU A 201 22.87 21.91 7.49
C GLU A 201 24.34 21.88 7.05
N ALA A 202 24.73 20.86 6.29
CA ALA A 202 26.06 20.83 5.67
C ALA A 202 26.27 21.98 4.68
N ALA A 203 25.25 22.30 3.87
CA ALA A 203 25.28 23.43 2.95
C ALA A 203 25.39 24.79 3.69
N GLU A 204 24.61 25.00 4.76
CA GLU A 204 24.69 26.19 5.61
C GLU A 204 26.10 26.38 6.17
N SER A 205 26.71 25.31 6.70
CA SER A 205 28.08 25.32 7.22
C SER A 205 29.12 25.64 6.15
N MET A 206 28.95 25.12 4.93
CA MET A 206 29.83 25.45 3.80
C MET A 206 29.74 26.92 3.40
N ILE A 207 28.55 27.51 3.38
CA ILE A 207 28.37 28.95 3.11
C ILE A 207 29.12 29.79 4.15
N GLY A 208 29.09 29.39 5.42
CA GLY A 208 29.81 30.07 6.50
C GLY A 208 31.34 29.93 6.44
N MET A 209 31.88 28.89 5.79
CA MET A 209 33.33 28.65 5.68
C MET A 209 33.99 29.24 4.43
N LEU A 210 33.22 29.58 3.40
CA LEU A 210 33.74 30.18 2.16
C LEU A 210 34.16 31.63 2.41
N LEU A 211 35.47 31.85 2.59
CA LEU A 211 36.04 33.17 2.96
C LEU A 211 36.26 34.14 1.78
N ASP A 212 36.08 33.75 0.52
CA ASP A 212 36.52 34.60 -0.62
C ASP A 212 35.49 34.80 -1.77
N GLU A 213 34.33 34.15 -1.76
CA GLU A 213 33.26 34.38 -2.76
C GLU A 213 31.98 34.88 -2.10
N HIS A 214 31.58 36.13 -2.35
CA HIS A 214 30.37 36.76 -1.78
C HIS A 214 29.04 36.23 -2.35
N SER A 215 29.07 35.15 -3.14
CA SER A 215 27.87 34.62 -3.78
C SER A 215 27.89 33.11 -3.95
N VAL A 216 26.74 32.48 -3.73
CA VAL A 216 26.47 31.06 -4.06
C VAL A 216 25.68 30.94 -5.36
N ARG A 217 25.81 29.81 -6.06
CA ARG A 217 25.03 29.53 -7.27
C ARG A 217 23.75 28.76 -6.95
N LEU A 218 22.60 29.40 -7.16
CA LEU A 218 21.28 28.78 -7.08
C LEU A 218 20.88 28.19 -8.43
N GLN A 219 20.53 26.91 -8.48
CA GLN A 219 20.02 26.27 -9.69
C GLN A 219 18.49 26.34 -9.74
N VAL A 220 17.93 26.87 -10.85
CA VAL A 220 16.50 26.83 -11.17
C VAL A 220 16.34 26.19 -12.53
N GLY A 221 15.80 24.97 -12.57
CA GLY A 221 15.76 24.14 -13.78
C GLY A 221 17.17 23.84 -14.31
N TYR A 222 17.49 24.34 -15.50
CA TYR A 222 18.82 24.22 -16.12
C TYR A 222 19.65 25.51 -16.03
N THR A 223 19.15 26.53 -15.35
CA THR A 223 19.80 27.85 -15.22
C THR A 223 20.39 28.05 -13.83
N PHE A 224 21.55 28.71 -13.74
CA PHE A 224 22.22 29.03 -12.49
C PHE A 224 22.24 30.53 -12.27
N PHE A 225 21.88 30.98 -11.07
CA PHE A 225 21.90 32.37 -10.64
C PHE A 225 22.93 32.55 -9.54
N ALA A 226 23.77 33.57 -9.63
CA ALA A 226 24.61 33.98 -8.51
C ALA A 226 23.71 34.77 -7.54
N ILE A 227 23.61 34.30 -6.30
CA ILE A 227 22.90 34.97 -5.21
C ILE A 227 23.89 35.33 -4.11
N PRO A 228 23.76 36.49 -3.44
CA PRO A 228 24.62 36.84 -2.32
C PRO A 228 24.56 35.80 -1.20
N ASN A 229 25.66 35.60 -0.48
CA ASN A 229 25.72 34.62 0.62
C ASN A 229 24.67 34.88 1.71
N ASP A 230 24.43 36.14 2.07
CA ASP A 230 23.41 36.51 3.06
C ASP A 230 22.00 36.05 2.64
N THR A 231 21.68 36.22 1.35
CA THR A 231 20.40 35.77 0.78
C THR A 231 20.33 34.25 0.68
N GLY A 232 21.45 33.59 0.35
CA GLY A 232 21.54 32.13 0.31
C GLY A 232 21.38 31.50 1.70
N ASP A 233 22.05 32.07 2.70
CA ASP A 233 21.99 31.67 4.10
C ASP A 233 20.57 31.83 4.68
N GLU A 234 19.92 32.97 4.42
CA GLU A 234 18.52 33.20 4.84
C GLU A 234 17.56 32.18 4.20
N LEU A 235 17.74 31.88 2.90
CA LEU A 235 16.93 30.88 2.19
C LEU A 235 17.13 29.48 2.77
N VAL A 236 18.38 29.08 3.03
CA VAL A 236 18.71 27.78 3.63
C VAL A 236 18.11 27.68 5.04
N LYS A 237 18.25 28.71 5.86
CA LYS A 237 17.65 28.78 7.21
C LYS A 237 16.13 28.69 7.18
N GLN A 238 15.48 29.37 6.24
CA GLN A 238 14.03 29.30 6.06
C GLN A 238 13.58 27.89 5.68
N GLN A 239 14.27 27.23 4.74
CA GLN A 239 13.98 25.86 4.34
C GLN A 239 14.25 24.86 5.49
N LEU A 240 15.36 25.00 6.19
CA LEU A 240 15.69 24.20 7.38
C LEU A 240 14.61 24.31 8.45
N LYS A 241 14.14 25.53 8.75
CA LYS A 241 13.05 25.75 9.71
C LYS A 241 11.78 25.02 9.27
N ALA A 242 11.40 25.10 8.00
CA ALA A 242 10.21 24.44 7.46
C ALA A 242 10.32 22.91 7.53
N LEU A 243 11.46 22.33 7.13
CA LEU A 243 11.68 20.90 7.16
C LEU A 243 11.76 20.36 8.59
N LYS A 244 12.43 21.07 9.50
CA LYS A 244 12.48 20.73 10.93
C LYS A 244 11.08 20.73 11.56
N ALA A 245 10.27 21.74 11.26
CA ALA A 245 8.89 21.80 11.73
C ALA A 245 8.04 20.63 11.21
N ARG A 246 8.17 20.30 9.91
CA ARG A 246 7.48 19.15 9.31
C ARG A 246 7.94 17.82 9.91
N ARG A 247 9.23 17.66 10.17
CA ARG A 247 9.77 16.46 10.84
C ARG A 247 9.16 16.29 12.23
N VAL A 248 9.09 17.36 13.03
CA VAL A 248 8.48 17.32 14.36
C VAL A 248 7.00 16.95 14.30
N ASP A 249 6.24 17.51 13.35
CA ASP A 249 4.83 17.15 13.15
C ASP A 249 4.66 15.66 12.81
N PHE A 250 5.49 15.13 11.91
CA PHE A 250 5.45 13.72 11.55
C PHE A 250 5.88 12.80 12.70
N THR A 251 6.88 13.18 13.49
CA THR A 251 7.24 12.47 14.72
C THR A 251 6.08 12.44 15.70
N PHE A 252 5.37 13.55 15.89
CA PHE A 252 4.19 13.60 16.76
C PHE A 252 3.05 12.69 16.25
N GLN A 253 2.80 12.68 14.95
CA GLN A 253 1.83 11.78 14.34
C GLN A 253 2.23 10.30 14.51
N LEU A 254 3.53 9.99 14.34
CA LEU A 254 4.09 8.67 14.54
C LEU A 254 3.90 8.21 15.99
N ASP A 255 4.22 9.05 16.97
CA ASP A 255 4.04 8.76 18.39
C ASP A 255 2.58 8.46 18.72
N SER A 256 1.66 9.28 18.20
CA SER A 256 0.22 9.07 18.38
C SER A 256 -0.24 7.71 17.80
N ILE A 257 0.26 7.33 16.63
CA ILE A 257 -0.05 6.04 16.01
C ILE A 257 0.51 4.89 16.85
N VAL A 258 1.75 5.01 17.31
CA VAL A 258 2.42 3.99 18.10
C VAL A 258 1.73 3.79 19.45
N ILE A 259 1.22 4.84 20.09
CA ILE A 259 0.41 4.76 21.30
C ILE A 259 -0.88 3.97 21.04
N GLU A 260 -1.61 4.29 19.98
CA GLU A 260 -2.85 3.58 19.65
C GLU A 260 -2.58 2.11 19.29
N MET A 261 -1.48 1.83 18.57
CA MET A 261 -1.03 0.47 18.29
C MET A 261 -0.70 -0.30 19.57
N LYS A 262 0.02 0.30 20.52
CA LYS A 262 0.32 -0.34 21.82
C LYS A 262 -0.96 -0.71 22.57
N LYS A 263 -1.95 0.19 22.57
CA LYS A 263 -3.26 -0.05 23.18
C LYS A 263 -4.01 -1.21 22.53
N GLN A 264 -4.11 -1.22 21.19
CA GLN A 264 -4.77 -2.31 20.45
C GLN A 264 -4.05 -3.65 20.63
N ARG A 265 -2.71 -3.64 20.60
CA ARG A 265 -1.88 -4.82 20.84
C ARG A 265 -2.10 -5.39 22.24
N GLY A 266 -2.25 -4.54 23.26
CA GLY A 266 -2.55 -4.97 24.62
C GLY A 266 -3.89 -5.68 24.73
N ILE A 267 -4.93 -5.13 24.11
CA ILE A 267 -6.27 -5.72 24.06
C ILE A 267 -6.26 -7.07 23.33
N LEU A 268 -5.63 -7.11 22.16
CA LEU A 268 -5.53 -8.32 21.34
C LEU A 268 -4.66 -9.39 22.01
N LYS A 269 -3.56 -9.04 22.68
CA LYS A 269 -2.76 -9.99 23.47
C LYS A 269 -3.47 -10.49 24.72
N ALA A 270 -4.22 -9.65 25.42
CA ALA A 270 -5.00 -10.07 26.58
C ALA A 270 -6.05 -11.12 26.18
N LYS A 271 -6.63 -10.98 24.97
CA LYS A 271 -7.65 -11.87 24.44
C LYS A 271 -7.09 -13.05 23.63
N PHE A 272 -5.94 -12.98 22.99
CA PHE A 272 -5.49 -14.08 22.12
C PHE A 272 -4.10 -14.60 22.46
N LYS A 273 -3.45 -14.03 23.49
CA LYS A 273 -2.09 -14.36 23.95
C LYS A 273 -1.13 -14.39 22.75
N ASP A 274 -0.38 -15.48 22.59
CA ASP A 274 0.59 -15.69 21.52
C ASP A 274 -0.01 -16.39 20.28
N LYS A 275 -1.33 -16.64 20.28
CA LYS A 275 -2.00 -17.31 19.14
C LYS A 275 -2.17 -16.40 17.91
N ILE A 276 -1.88 -15.10 18.04
CA ILE A 276 -1.95 -14.13 16.93
C ILE A 276 -0.55 -13.53 16.65
N GLY A 277 -0.07 -13.71 15.42
CA GLY A 277 1.20 -13.13 14.94
C GLY A 277 1.08 -11.64 14.67
N LEU A 278 1.04 -10.81 15.72
CA LEU A 278 1.00 -9.36 15.57
C LEU A 278 2.41 -8.79 15.26
N PRO A 279 2.56 -7.95 14.21
CA PRO A 279 3.78 -7.21 13.94
C PRO A 279 4.34 -6.55 15.19
N LYS A 280 5.66 -6.69 15.42
CA LYS A 280 6.32 -6.03 16.54
C LYS A 280 6.26 -4.52 16.31
N ILE A 281 5.94 -3.81 17.40
CA ILE A 281 6.17 -2.38 17.50
C ILE A 281 7.61 -2.28 17.99
N GLU A 282 8.57 -2.37 17.07
CA GLU A 282 9.96 -2.03 17.39
C GLU A 282 9.97 -0.51 17.53
N HIS A 283 10.23 -0.04 18.75
CA HIS A 283 10.62 1.34 18.95
C HIS A 283 12.07 1.45 18.46
N ALA A 284 12.35 2.40 17.59
CA ALA A 284 13.66 3.03 17.60
C ALA A 284 13.74 3.88 18.89
N GLU A 285 13.90 3.21 20.04
CA GLU A 285 14.44 3.83 21.25
C GLU A 285 15.92 4.11 20.97
N ASN A 286 16.20 5.12 20.13
CA ASN A 286 17.52 5.74 20.10
C ASN A 286 17.53 6.85 21.15
N GLU A 287 18.01 6.47 22.33
CA GLU A 287 18.89 7.26 23.18
C GLU A 287 18.35 8.64 23.63
N GLN A 288 17.40 8.61 24.56
CA GLN A 288 17.56 9.43 25.77
C GLN A 288 18.17 8.54 26.85
N GLU A 289 19.51 8.52 26.93
CA GLU A 289 20.31 8.21 28.12
C GLU A 289 21.76 7.93 27.68
N ASN A 290 22.59 8.99 27.66
CA ASN A 290 23.91 8.96 28.28
C ASN A 290 24.42 10.40 28.42
N GLU A 291 24.53 10.77 29.69
CA GLU A 291 25.43 11.74 30.36
C GLU A 291 26.24 12.73 29.51
#